data_AF-A0A7K3A6Y7-F1
#
_entry.id   AF-A0A7K3A6Y7-F1
#
_cell.length_a   1.000
_cell.length_b   1.000
_cell.length_c   1.000
_cell.angle_alpha   90.00
_cell.angle_beta   90.00
_cell.angle_gamma   90.00
#
_symmetry.space_group_name_H-M   'P 1'
#
loop_
_entity.id
_entity.type
_entity.pdbx_description
1 polymer ?
#
loop_
_entity_poly.entity_id
_entity_poly.type
_entity_poly.pdbx_seq_one_letter_code
_entity_poly.pdbx_strand_id
1 'polypeptide(L)'
;MARRRTGPTDVVKALVYERDGGWCVRCTARHDLTIHHRVNRGMGGAREEWINQAHNLLLVCTRCNSWFEDHPRESYAAGWKVRRPQLPAEVLVRYADMIEYRLSPDGARTAVATVVVR
;
A
#
# COMPACT_ATOMS: atom_id res chain seq x y z
N MET A 1 -26.29 -3.20 18.43
CA MET A 1 -25.93 -3.43 17.00
C MET A 1 -24.45 -3.76 16.93
N ALA A 2 -24.07 -4.87 16.27
CA ALA A 2 -22.65 -5.18 16.06
C ALA A 2 -21.99 -4.12 15.17
N ARG A 3 -20.78 -3.69 15.51
CA ARG A 3 -20.03 -2.69 14.74
C ARG A 3 -19.78 -3.21 13.33
N ARG A 4 -20.21 -2.48 12.30
CA ARG A 4 -19.98 -2.83 10.89
C ARG A 4 -18.47 -2.93 10.62
N ARG A 5 -18.00 -4.09 10.15
CA ARG A 5 -16.61 -4.26 9.68
C ARG A 5 -16.45 -3.48 8.37
N THR A 6 -15.62 -2.43 8.39
CA THR A 6 -15.44 -1.51 7.25
C THR A 6 -13.99 -1.49 6.74
N GLY A 7 -13.13 -2.36 7.28
CA GLY A 7 -11.74 -2.53 6.83
C GLY A 7 -11.57 -3.67 5.82
N PRO A 8 -10.34 -3.90 5.35
CA PRO A 8 -10.03 -5.03 4.49
C PRO A 8 -10.45 -6.35 5.12
N THR A 9 -10.96 -7.26 4.28
CA THR A 9 -11.26 -8.64 4.70
C THR A 9 -9.97 -9.39 5.02
N ASP A 10 -10.08 -10.50 5.74
CA ASP A 10 -8.89 -11.28 6.09
C ASP A 10 -8.26 -11.94 4.85
N VAL A 11 -9.05 -12.26 3.82
CA VAL A 11 -8.57 -12.68 2.50
C VAL A 11 -7.69 -11.61 1.86
N VAL A 12 -8.13 -10.35 1.82
CA VAL A 12 -7.32 -9.27 1.22
C VAL A 12 -6.06 -9.01 2.03
N LYS A 13 -6.12 -9.08 3.37
CA LYS A 13 -4.92 -8.97 4.19
C LYS A 13 -3.93 -10.08 3.86
N ALA A 14 -4.38 -11.32 3.71
CA ALA A 14 -3.51 -12.45 3.36
C ALA A 14 -2.79 -12.21 2.02
N LEU A 15 -3.51 -11.73 0.99
CA LEU A 15 -2.91 -11.36 -0.30
C LEU A 15 -1.79 -10.31 -0.15
N VAL A 16 -2.02 -9.28 0.67
CA VAL A 16 -1.01 -8.23 0.93
C VAL A 16 0.20 -8.79 1.68
N TYR A 17 -0.03 -9.64 2.68
CA TYR A 17 1.05 -10.29 3.44
C TYR A 17 1.90 -11.21 2.56
N GLU A 18 1.27 -12.02 1.72
CA GLU A 18 1.96 -12.93 0.80
C GLU A 18 2.75 -12.15 -0.25
N ARG A 19 2.12 -11.17 -0.92
CA ARG A 19 2.76 -10.30 -1.91
C ARG A 19 3.99 -9.59 -1.36
N ASP A 20 3.90 -9.08 -0.13
CA ASP A 20 4.96 -8.29 0.51
C ASP A 20 5.95 -9.18 1.30
N GLY A 21 5.80 -10.50 1.24
CA GLY A 21 6.70 -11.48 1.88
C GLY A 21 6.70 -11.42 3.41
N GLY A 22 5.66 -10.85 4.02
CA GLY A 22 5.60 -10.60 5.45
C GLY A 22 6.58 -9.54 5.94
N TRP A 23 7.14 -8.70 5.07
CA TRP A 23 8.12 -7.67 5.44
C TRP A 23 7.58 -6.28 5.14
N CYS A 24 8.04 -5.28 5.90
CA CYS A 24 7.77 -3.89 5.60
C CYS A 24 8.30 -3.53 4.21
N VAL A 25 7.43 -3.08 3.30
CA VAL A 25 7.83 -2.79 1.91
C VAL A 25 8.87 -1.67 1.78
N ARG A 26 9.01 -0.80 2.78
CA ARG A 26 10.00 0.30 2.79
C ARG A 26 11.32 -0.06 3.46
N CYS A 27 11.29 -0.70 4.62
CA CYS A 27 12.48 -0.86 5.47
C CYS A 27 12.78 -2.31 5.85
N THR A 28 12.09 -3.27 5.25
CA THR A 28 12.27 -4.74 5.42
C THR A 28 12.13 -5.28 6.84
N ALA A 29 11.68 -4.46 7.81
CA ALA A 29 11.36 -4.92 9.15
C ALA A 29 10.29 -6.02 9.12
N ARG A 30 10.39 -7.01 10.01
CA ARG A 30 9.49 -8.18 10.09
C ARG A 30 8.59 -8.19 11.33
N HIS A 31 8.69 -7.16 12.15
CA HIS A 31 7.94 -7.00 13.39
C HIS A 31 7.08 -5.72 13.32
N ASP A 32 6.10 -5.63 14.21
CA ASP A 32 5.19 -4.50 14.34
C ASP A 32 4.54 -4.09 13.02
N LEU A 33 4.11 -5.09 12.26
CA LEU A 33 3.54 -4.90 10.93
C LEU A 33 2.08 -4.46 11.00
N THR A 34 1.72 -3.57 10.09
CA THR A 34 0.37 -3.05 9.91
C THR A 34 0.07 -2.88 8.43
N ILE A 35 -1.22 -2.84 8.10
CA ILE A 35 -1.70 -2.55 6.75
C ILE A 35 -1.87 -1.04 6.61
N HIS A 36 -1.12 -0.46 5.69
CA HIS A 36 -1.22 0.95 5.31
C HIS A 36 -2.10 1.12 4.07
N HIS A 37 -3.02 2.08 4.12
CA HIS A 37 -3.81 2.50 2.96
C HIS A 37 -3.07 3.59 2.19
N ARG A 38 -2.77 3.35 0.90
CA ARG A 38 -2.08 4.33 0.04
C ARG A 38 -2.98 5.53 -0.24
N VAL A 39 -4.24 5.30 -0.60
CA VAL A 39 -5.30 6.29 -0.58
C VAL A 39 -6.05 6.16 0.75
N ASN A 40 -6.03 7.22 1.54
CA ASN A 40 -6.72 7.27 2.82
C ASN A 40 -8.23 7.02 2.66
N ARG A 41 -8.77 6.13 3.50
CA ARG A 41 -10.19 5.78 3.56
C ARG A 41 -11.11 6.88 4.10
N GLY A 42 -10.54 7.91 4.75
CA GLY A 42 -11.30 8.95 5.46
C GLY A 42 -11.99 8.45 6.75
N MET A 43 -12.36 9.39 7.61
CA MET A 43 -13.19 9.11 8.78
C MET A 43 -14.65 8.95 8.34
N GLY A 44 -15.34 7.91 8.81
CA GLY A 44 -16.72 7.56 8.38
C GLY A 44 -16.82 6.37 7.42
N GLY A 45 -15.67 5.86 6.96
CA GLY A 45 -15.60 4.79 5.97
C GLY A 45 -15.66 5.33 4.54
N ALA A 46 -15.17 4.54 3.61
CA ALA A 46 -15.15 4.86 2.19
C ALA A 46 -16.28 4.10 1.47
N ARG A 47 -16.84 4.75 0.44
CA ARG A 47 -17.90 4.18 -0.40
C ARG A 47 -17.33 3.37 -1.56
N GLU A 48 -16.08 3.65 -1.92
CA GLU A 48 -15.42 3.00 -3.04
C GLU A 48 -15.04 1.57 -2.70
N GLU A 49 -15.48 0.62 -3.53
CA GLU A 49 -15.19 -0.81 -3.34
C GLU A 49 -13.68 -1.12 -3.35
N TRP A 50 -12.91 -0.35 -4.13
CA TRP A 50 -11.47 -0.52 -4.28
C TRP A 50 -10.66 -0.05 -3.06
N ILE A 51 -11.24 0.73 -2.14
CA ILE A 51 -10.49 1.35 -1.03
C ILE A 51 -9.81 0.32 -0.13
N ASN A 52 -10.40 -0.88 -0.02
CA ASN A 52 -9.92 -1.96 0.83
C ASN A 52 -9.33 -3.11 0.00
N GLN A 53 -9.06 -2.93 -1.29
CA GLN A 53 -8.44 -3.94 -2.16
C GLN A 53 -6.91 -3.87 -2.12
N ALA A 54 -6.23 -4.97 -2.46
CA ALA A 54 -4.80 -5.15 -2.22
C ALA A 54 -3.91 -4.08 -2.88
N HIS A 55 -4.29 -3.56 -4.05
CA HIS A 55 -3.53 -2.51 -4.74
C HIS A 55 -3.46 -1.17 -3.96
N ASN A 56 -4.45 -0.91 -3.09
CA ASN A 56 -4.47 0.26 -2.21
C ASN A 56 -3.77 0.00 -0.87
N LEU A 57 -3.27 -1.21 -0.62
CA LEU A 57 -2.76 -1.62 0.68
C LEU A 57 -1.29 -1.99 0.59
N LEU A 58 -0.51 -1.64 1.61
CA LEU A 58 0.89 -2.04 1.77
C LEU A 58 1.10 -2.67 3.15
N LEU A 59 1.94 -3.68 3.23
CA LEU A 59 2.45 -4.17 4.51
C LEU A 59 3.64 -3.31 4.94
N VAL A 60 3.54 -2.66 6.10
CA VAL A 60 4.62 -1.81 6.64
C VAL A 60 4.75 -1.97 8.14
N CYS A 61 5.92 -1.66 8.71
CA CYS A 61 6.03 -1.52 10.15
C CYS A 61 5.35 -0.22 10.64
N THR A 62 4.92 -0.19 11.89
CA THR A 62 4.30 0.98 12.54
C THR A 62 5.14 2.25 12.38
N ARG A 63 6.47 2.16 12.53
CA ARG A 63 7.39 3.29 12.32
C ARG A 63 7.32 3.86 10.91
N CYS A 64 7.30 3.01 9.88
CA CYS A 64 7.19 3.48 8.50
C CYS A 64 5.79 4.05 8.22
N ASN A 65 4.75 3.42 8.77
CA ASN A 65 3.39 3.92 8.65
C ASN A 65 3.25 5.35 9.20
N SER A 66 3.76 5.63 10.40
CA SER A 66 3.77 6.99 10.96
C SER A 66 4.61 7.94 10.11
N TRP A 67 5.79 7.51 9.68
CA TRP A 67 6.66 8.34 8.84
C TRP A 67 5.96 8.76 7.53
N PHE A 68 5.11 7.91 6.93
CA PHE A 68 4.36 8.27 5.72
C PHE A 68 3.36 9.41 5.92
N GLU A 69 2.77 9.48 7.11
CA GLU A 69 1.86 10.56 7.49
C GLU A 69 2.63 11.87 7.73
N ASP A 70 3.79 11.78 8.39
CA ASP A 70 4.64 12.93 8.72
C ASP A 70 5.41 13.50 7.51
N HIS A 71 5.66 12.68 6.47
CA HIS A 71 6.46 13.04 5.29
C HIS A 71 5.65 12.84 4.00
N PRO A 72 4.58 13.63 3.80
CA PRO A 72 3.64 13.39 2.71
C PRO A 72 4.27 13.60 1.33
N ARG A 73 5.18 14.58 1.16
CA ARG A 73 5.81 14.87 -0.14
C ARG A 73 6.57 13.65 -0.65
N GLU A 74 7.43 13.09 0.19
CA GLU A 74 8.24 11.90 -0.08
C GLU A 74 7.35 10.67 -0.28
N SER A 75 6.28 10.56 0.51
CA SER A 75 5.36 9.43 0.45
C SER A 75 4.54 9.41 -0.84
N TYR A 76 4.12 10.57 -1.34
CA TYR A 76 3.50 10.66 -2.66
C TYR A 76 4.51 10.40 -3.78
N ALA A 77 5.74 10.92 -3.66
CA ALA A 77 6.78 10.72 -4.66
C ALA A 77 7.20 9.24 -4.80
N ALA A 78 7.21 8.49 -3.70
CA ALA A 78 7.51 7.05 -3.69
C ALA A 78 6.28 6.16 -3.89
N GLY A 79 5.09 6.75 -4.05
CA GLY A 79 3.83 6.03 -4.21
C GLY A 79 3.33 5.27 -2.98
N TRP A 80 3.92 5.49 -1.80
CA TRP A 80 3.41 4.96 -0.53
C TRP A 80 2.07 5.59 -0.17
N LYS A 81 1.85 6.84 -0.58
CA LYS A 81 0.55 7.51 -0.55
C LYS A 81 0.12 7.89 -1.96
N VAL A 82 -1.19 7.96 -2.20
CA VAL A 82 -1.79 8.30 -3.48
C VAL A 82 -2.91 9.33 -3.25
N ARG A 83 -2.93 10.39 -4.07
CA ARG A 83 -3.95 11.44 -3.99
C ARG A 83 -5.13 11.10 -4.89
N ARG A 84 -6.34 11.31 -4.40
CA ARG A 84 -7.52 11.36 -5.28
C ARG A 84 -7.35 12.48 -6.31
N PRO A 85 -7.84 12.31 -7.56
CA PRO A 85 -8.64 11.20 -8.05
C PRO A 85 -7.85 9.99 -8.58
N GLN A 86 -6.51 9.97 -8.48
CA GLN A 86 -5.68 8.88 -9.00
C GLN A 86 -6.03 7.55 -8.33
N LEU A 87 -6.04 6.48 -9.12
CA LEU A 87 -6.26 5.14 -8.60
C LEU A 87 -4.94 4.51 -8.14
N PRO A 88 -4.94 3.73 -7.05
CA PRO A 88 -3.71 3.13 -6.55
C PRO A 88 -3.07 2.14 -7.55
N ALA A 89 -3.87 1.54 -8.44
CA ALA A 89 -3.38 0.64 -9.49
C ALA A 89 -2.60 1.39 -10.60
N GLU A 90 -2.81 2.70 -10.73
CA GLU A 90 -2.17 3.55 -11.74
C GLU A 90 -0.82 4.08 -11.28
N VAL A 91 -0.65 4.27 -9.95
CA VAL A 91 0.54 4.84 -9.34
C VAL A 91 1.52 3.74 -8.93
N LEU A 92 2.75 3.82 -9.43
CA LEU A 92 3.83 2.93 -9.03
C LEU A 92 4.20 3.14 -7.55
N VAL A 93 4.74 2.11 -6.91
CA VAL A 93 5.24 2.20 -5.54
C VAL A 93 6.66 1.65 -5.48
N ARG A 94 7.55 2.41 -4.83
CA ARG A 94 8.94 2.01 -4.64
C ARG A 94 9.09 1.14 -3.38
N TYR A 95 9.67 -0.04 -3.55
CA TYR A 95 9.98 -0.96 -2.45
C TYR A 95 11.43 -0.73 -1.97
N ALA A 96 11.82 -1.41 -0.89
CA ALA A 96 13.13 -1.29 -0.26
C ALA A 96 14.30 -1.71 -1.17
N ASP A 97 14.02 -2.56 -2.17
CA ASP A 97 14.94 -2.97 -3.23
C ASP A 97 15.19 -1.90 -4.30
N MET A 98 14.61 -0.70 -4.11
CA MET A 98 14.63 0.42 -5.05
C MET A 98 13.88 0.18 -6.36
N ILE A 99 13.20 -0.96 -6.49
CA ILE A 99 12.38 -1.27 -7.66
C ILE A 99 11.00 -0.64 -7.48
N GLU A 100 10.46 -0.12 -8.58
CA GLU A 100 9.09 0.37 -8.66
C GLU A 100 8.17 -0.73 -9.17
N TYR A 101 7.06 -0.92 -8.45
CA TYR A 101 6.08 -1.94 -8.76
C TYR A 101 4.72 -1.31 -9.06
N ARG A 102 4.03 -1.88 -10.06
CA ARG A 102 2.59 -1.73 -10.20
C ARG A 102 1.90 -2.77 -9.33
N LEU A 103 0.92 -2.35 -8.52
CA LEU A 103 0.12 -3.24 -7.69
C LEU A 103 -1.27 -3.42 -8.29
N SER A 104 -1.77 -4.65 -8.26
CA SER A 104 -3.05 -5.02 -8.85
C SER A 104 -4.08 -5.47 -7.79
N PRO A 105 -5.39 -5.38 -8.08
CA PRO A 105 -6.44 -5.70 -7.13
C PRO A 105 -6.40 -7.10 -6.50
N ASP A 106 -5.93 -8.09 -7.27
CA ASP A 106 -5.78 -9.49 -6.85
C ASP A 106 -4.55 -9.73 -5.95
N GLY A 107 -3.75 -8.70 -5.69
CA GLY A 107 -2.55 -8.80 -4.87
C GLY A 107 -1.28 -9.10 -5.64
N ALA A 108 -1.29 -9.18 -6.98
CA ALA A 108 -0.04 -9.30 -7.72
C ALA A 108 0.73 -7.96 -7.76
N ARG A 109 2.06 -8.07 -7.81
CA ARG A 109 2.97 -6.94 -8.11
C ARG A 109 3.74 -7.24 -9.40
N THR A 110 3.89 -6.23 -10.25
CA THR A 110 4.71 -6.32 -11.47
C THR A 110 5.80 -5.28 -11.41
N ALA A 111 7.07 -5.70 -11.53
CA ALA A 111 8.21 -4.79 -11.59
C ALA A 111 8.16 -3.99 -12.90
N VAL A 112 8.37 -2.68 -12.82
CA VAL A 112 8.56 -1.86 -14.01
C VAL A 112 10.06 -1.82 -14.29
N ALA A 113 10.48 -2.39 -15.42
CA ALA A 113 11.88 -2.36 -15.82
C ALA A 113 12.32 -0.90 -15.99
N THR A 114 13.36 -0.48 -15.27
CA THR A 114 14.03 0.78 -15.56
C THR A 114 14.72 0.62 -16.91
N VAL A 115 14.20 1.28 -17.95
CA VAL A 115 14.94 1.41 -19.20
C VAL A 115 16.11 2.34 -18.91
N VAL A 116 17.28 1.75 -18.62
CA VAL A 116 18.54 2.50 -18.62
C VAL A 116 18.89 2.72 -20.09
N VAL A 117 18.46 3.85 -20.65
CA VAL A 117 18.99 4.32 -21.92
C VAL A 117 20.47 4.63 -21.67
N ARG A 118 21.35 3.82 -22.26
CA ARG A 118 22.79 4.06 -22.27
C ARG A 118 23.13 5.18 -23.24
#